data_AF-A0AAV0JP73-F1
#
_entry.id   AF-A0AAV0JP73-F1
#
_cell.length_a   1.000
_cell.length_b   1.000
_cell.length_c   1.000
_cell.angle_alpha   90.00
_cell.angle_beta   90.00
_cell.angle_gamma   90.00
#
_symmetry.space_group_name_H-M   'P 1'
#
loop_
_entity.id
_entity.type
_entity.pdbx_description
1 polymer ?
#
loop_
_entity_poly.entity_id
_entity_poly.type
_entity_poly.pdbx_seq_one_letter_code
_entity_poly.pdbx_strand_id
1 'polypeptide(L)'
;MQLVVLPRMGLKSDAAVVKDCEGKLEKVLDVYEKRLSESKYLAGESFTLADLSHLPGLRYLINEAGMAHLVAEREKVKAWWEDISGRPAWKKLMVLTGL
;
A
#
# COMPACT_ATOMS: atom_id res chain seq x y z
N MET A 1 2.57 -9.04 -7.24
CA MET A 1 2.15 -10.23 -8.02
C MET A 1 2.53 -11.54 -7.33
N GLN A 2 3.80 -11.72 -6.95
CA GLN A 2 4.32 -12.96 -6.37
C GLN A 2 3.46 -13.52 -5.22
N LEU A 3 3.02 -12.67 -4.28
CA LEU A 3 2.34 -13.12 -3.05
C LEU A 3 0.81 -13.24 -3.17
N VAL A 4 0.18 -12.62 -4.17
CA VAL A 4 -1.29 -12.56 -4.27
C VAL A 4 -1.80 -13.10 -5.60
N VAL A 5 -1.23 -12.65 -6.72
CA VAL A 5 -1.71 -13.00 -8.06
C VAL A 5 -1.31 -14.42 -8.46
N LEU A 6 -0.02 -14.76 -8.32
CA LEU A 6 0.45 -16.10 -8.72
C LEU A 6 -0.24 -17.22 -7.91
N PRO A 7 -0.37 -17.13 -6.57
CA PRO A 7 -1.07 -18.16 -5.80
C PRO A 7 -2.53 -18.31 -6.19
N ARG A 8 -3.24 -17.20 -6.48
CA ARG A 8 -4.64 -17.24 -6.97
C ARG A 8 -4.78 -17.92 -8.34
N MET A 9 -3.71 -17.93 -9.14
CA MET A 9 -3.63 -18.65 -10.41
C MET A 9 -3.13 -20.10 -10.26
N GLY A 10 -2.89 -20.58 -9.04
CA GLY A 10 -2.31 -21.91 -8.79
C GLY A 10 -0.81 -22.01 -9.11
N LEU A 11 -0.14 -20.87 -9.31
CA LEU A 11 1.29 -20.79 -9.61
C LEU A 11 2.10 -20.56 -8.33
N LYS A 12 3.34 -21.06 -8.31
CA LYS A 12 4.27 -20.88 -7.18
C LYS A 12 4.93 -19.50 -7.21
N SER A 13 5.05 -18.90 -6.04
CA SER A 13 5.82 -17.66 -5.82
C SER A 13 7.32 -17.94 -5.80
N ASP A 14 8.10 -16.97 -6.26
CA ASP A 14 9.56 -16.95 -6.13
C ASP A 14 9.97 -16.13 -4.90
N ALA A 15 10.52 -16.80 -3.89
CA ALA A 15 10.93 -16.18 -2.63
C ALA A 15 12.09 -15.18 -2.80
N ALA A 16 13.00 -15.41 -3.74
CA ALA A 16 14.11 -14.50 -4.00
C ALA A 16 13.62 -13.19 -4.60
N VAL A 17 12.67 -13.28 -5.55
CA VAL A 17 12.01 -12.10 -6.13
C VAL A 17 11.20 -11.34 -5.08
N VAL A 18 10.46 -12.04 -4.21
CA VAL A 18 9.72 -11.39 -3.10
C VAL A 18 10.66 -10.59 -2.21
N LYS A 19 11.77 -11.19 -1.76
CA LYS A 19 12.73 -10.54 -0.86
C LYS A 19 13.40 -9.32 -1.51
N ASP A 20 13.78 -9.42 -2.79
CA ASP A 20 14.34 -8.29 -3.54
C ASP A 20 13.32 -7.15 -3.71
N CYS A 21 12.07 -7.48 -4.04
CA CYS A 21 10.99 -6.49 -4.14
C CYS A 21 10.68 -5.83 -2.80
N GLU A 22 10.67 -6.59 -1.70
CA GLU A 22 10.46 -6.07 -0.34
C GLU A 22 11.53 -5.02 0.01
N GLY A 23 12.82 -5.36 -0.14
CA GLY A 23 13.90 -4.42 0.15
C GLY A 23 13.93 -3.18 -0.77
N LYS A 24 13.41 -3.28 -1.99
CA LYS A 24 13.20 -2.10 -2.86
C LYS A 24 12.03 -1.26 -2.38
N LEU A 25 10.94 -1.89 -1.97
CA LEU A 25 9.75 -1.21 -1.49
C LEU A 25 9.99 -0.48 -0.17
N GLU A 26 10.78 -1.05 0.74
CA GLU A 26 11.23 -0.36 1.97
C GLU A 26 11.85 1.00 1.66
N LYS A 27 12.83 1.04 0.73
CA LYS A 27 13.49 2.29 0.32
C LYS A 27 12.54 3.30 -0.30
N VAL A 28 11.57 2.83 -1.08
CA VAL A 28 10.54 3.71 -1.66
C VAL A 28 9.65 4.29 -0.56
N LEU A 29 9.25 3.47 0.41
CA LEU A 29 8.41 3.92 1.51
C LEU A 29 9.18 4.84 2.48
N ASP A 30 10.49 4.73 2.59
CA ASP A 30 11.32 5.70 3.33
C ASP A 30 11.30 7.09 2.68
N VAL A 31 11.27 7.15 1.34
CA VAL A 31 11.08 8.41 0.61
C VAL A 31 9.68 8.97 0.85
N TYR A 32 8.66 8.10 0.92
CA TYR A 32 7.29 8.51 1.21
C TYR A 32 7.16 9.04 2.62
N GLU A 33 7.80 8.40 3.60
CA GLU A 33 7.83 8.85 5.00
C GLU A 33 8.38 10.27 5.11
N LYS A 34 9.50 10.54 4.43
CA LYS A 34 10.04 11.91 4.35
C LYS A 34 9.06 12.86 3.68
N ARG A 35 8.51 12.51 2.51
CA ARG A 35 7.58 13.36 1.77
C ARG A 35 6.33 13.71 2.60
N LEU A 36 5.79 12.73 3.30
CA LEU A 36 4.59 12.87 4.12
C LEU A 36 4.86 13.56 5.47
N SER A 37 6.13 13.68 5.86
CA SER A 37 6.53 14.57 6.97
C SER A 37 6.48 16.05 6.59
N GLU A 38 6.60 16.37 5.30
CA GLU A 38 6.64 17.73 4.76
C GLU A 38 5.29 18.18 4.17
N SER A 39 4.38 17.24 3.88
CA SER A 39 3.14 17.47 3.13
C SER A 39 2.09 16.46 3.55
N LYS A 40 0.82 16.87 3.68
CA LYS A 40 -0.23 15.96 4.15
C LYS A 40 -0.47 14.76 3.23
N TYR A 41 -0.40 14.97 1.92
CA TYR A 41 -0.57 13.95 0.88
C TYR A 41 0.63 13.96 -0.08
N LEU A 42 0.72 12.95 -0.96
CA LEU A 42 1.88 12.78 -1.84
C LEU A 42 2.12 13.99 -2.75
N ALA A 43 1.05 14.58 -3.27
CA ALA A 43 1.12 15.72 -4.20
C ALA A 43 0.99 17.10 -3.52
N GLY A 44 0.80 17.18 -2.20
CA GLY A 44 0.58 18.44 -1.49
C GLY A 44 -0.43 18.31 -0.36
N GLU A 45 -1.12 19.39 -0.03
CA GLU A 45 -2.05 19.45 1.11
C GLU A 45 -3.45 18.87 0.84
N SER A 46 -3.74 18.50 -0.41
CA SER A 46 -5.04 17.92 -0.81
C SER A 46 -4.88 16.51 -1.36
N PHE A 47 -5.88 15.67 -1.11
CA PHE A 47 -5.99 14.34 -1.72
C PHE A 47 -6.11 14.47 -3.24
N THR A 48 -5.28 13.72 -3.97
CA THR A 48 -5.27 13.74 -5.44
C THR A 48 -5.28 12.35 -6.05
N LEU A 49 -5.23 12.28 -7.38
CA LEU A 49 -5.03 11.02 -8.10
C LEU A 49 -3.71 10.33 -7.72
N ALA A 50 -2.69 11.09 -7.29
CA ALA A 50 -1.44 10.52 -6.82
C ALA A 50 -1.70 9.55 -5.65
N ASP A 51 -2.47 9.96 -4.64
CA ASP A 51 -2.81 9.14 -3.48
C ASP A 51 -3.81 8.03 -3.82
N LEU A 52 -4.81 8.34 -4.64
CA LEU A 52 -5.86 7.41 -5.04
C LEU A 52 -5.27 6.16 -5.70
N SER A 53 -4.24 6.34 -6.52
CA SER A 53 -3.63 5.26 -7.30
C SER A 53 -3.02 4.14 -6.44
N HIS A 54 -2.66 4.44 -5.19
CA HIS A 54 -2.06 3.47 -4.25
C HIS A 54 -3.09 2.62 -3.50
N LEU A 55 -4.37 3.04 -3.46
CA LEU A 55 -5.39 2.37 -2.66
C LEU A 55 -5.50 0.86 -2.93
N PRO A 56 -5.62 0.39 -4.20
CA PRO A 56 -5.73 -1.05 -4.46
C PRO A 56 -4.45 -1.80 -4.10
N GLY A 57 -3.28 -1.26 -4.48
CA GLY A 57 -2.00 -1.91 -4.28
C GLY A 57 -1.65 -2.11 -2.81
N LEU A 58 -1.79 -1.06 -2.00
CA LEU A 58 -1.49 -1.11 -0.57
C LEU A 58 -2.49 -1.96 0.20
N ARG A 59 -3.77 -1.93 -0.17
CA ARG A 59 -4.77 -2.85 0.40
C ARG A 59 -4.35 -4.31 0.25
N TYR A 60 -3.93 -4.71 -0.95
CA TYR A 60 -3.47 -6.09 -1.20
C TYR A 60 -2.17 -6.43 -0.45
N LEU A 61 -1.25 -5.47 -0.37
CA LEU A 61 0.01 -5.62 0.35
C LEU A 61 -0.22 -5.89 1.85
N ILE A 62 -1.12 -5.12 2.46
CA ILE A 62 -1.39 -5.18 3.90
C ILE A 62 -2.21 -6.43 4.26
N ASN A 63 -3.27 -6.73 3.49
CA ASN A 63 -4.27 -7.71 3.91
C ASN A 63 -3.97 -9.14 3.42
N GLU A 64 -3.57 -9.34 2.15
CA GLU A 64 -3.30 -10.68 1.63
C GLU A 64 -1.83 -11.03 1.53
N ALA A 65 -0.96 -10.05 1.25
CA ALA A 65 0.46 -10.35 1.10
C ALA A 65 1.19 -10.52 2.45
N GLY A 66 0.55 -10.19 3.57
CA GLY A 66 1.14 -10.29 4.91
C GLY A 66 2.26 -9.28 5.15
N MET A 67 2.34 -8.21 4.37
CA MET A 67 3.43 -7.24 4.38
C MET A 67 3.01 -5.91 5.04
N ALA A 68 2.17 -6.01 6.08
CA ALA A 68 1.62 -4.84 6.77
C ALA A 68 2.69 -4.02 7.51
N HIS A 69 3.80 -4.66 7.93
CA HIS A 69 4.91 -3.98 8.63
C HIS A 69 5.53 -2.87 7.79
N LEU A 70 5.61 -3.05 6.47
CA LEU A 70 6.15 -2.04 5.55
C LEU A 70 5.42 -0.68 5.66
N VAL A 71 4.13 -0.70 6.00
CA VAL A 71 3.35 0.51 6.27
C VAL A 71 3.34 0.85 7.75
N ALA A 72 3.13 -0.13 8.63
CA ALA A 72 2.91 0.10 10.06
C ALA A 72 4.13 0.66 10.81
N GLU A 73 5.36 0.39 10.34
CA GLU A 73 6.61 0.85 10.95
C GLU A 73 6.99 2.29 10.58
N ARG A 74 6.27 2.92 9.65
CA ARG A 74 6.51 4.27 9.14
C ARG A 74 5.34 5.16 9.54
N GLU A 75 5.55 6.04 10.51
CA GLU A 75 4.46 6.79 11.17
C GLU A 75 3.64 7.63 10.18
N LYS A 76 4.30 8.38 9.30
CA LYS A 76 3.62 9.26 8.33
C LYS A 76 2.96 8.46 7.21
N VAL A 77 3.62 7.41 6.71
CA VAL A 77 3.02 6.49 5.72
C VAL A 77 1.80 5.78 6.30
N LYS A 78 1.87 5.31 7.55
CA LYS A 78 0.74 4.69 8.24
C LYS A 78 -0.42 5.67 8.38
N ALA A 79 -0.19 6.87 8.90
CA ALA A 79 -1.23 7.88 9.06
C ALA A 79 -1.87 8.27 7.72
N TRP A 80 -1.05 8.43 6.67
CA TRP A 80 -1.53 8.67 5.32
C TRP A 80 -2.40 7.51 4.80
N TRP A 81 -1.95 6.27 4.98
CA TRP A 81 -2.73 5.08 4.59
C TRP A 81 -4.09 5.03 5.29
N GLU A 82 -4.11 5.25 6.61
CA GLU A 82 -5.34 5.27 7.41
C GLU A 82 -6.31 6.37 6.96
N ASP A 83 -5.81 7.55 6.60
CA ASP A 83 -6.62 8.65 6.05
C ASP A 83 -7.20 8.25 4.68
N ILE A 84 -6.37 7.89 3.70
CA ILE A 84 -6.83 7.66 2.32
C ILE A 84 -7.75 6.42 2.22
N SER A 85 -7.45 5.36 2.97
CA SER A 85 -8.29 4.16 3.03
C SER A 85 -9.54 4.37 3.89
N GLY A 86 -9.52 5.35 4.78
CA GLY A 86 -10.67 5.77 5.59
C GLY A 86 -11.78 6.47 4.82
N ARG A 87 -11.51 6.91 3.58
CA ARG A 87 -12.42 7.74 2.77
C ARG A 87 -13.72 6.99 2.40
N PRO A 88 -14.89 7.67 2.44
CA PRO A 88 -16.18 7.03 2.15
C PRO A 88 -16.26 6.31 0.80
N ALA A 89 -15.65 6.90 -0.25
CA ALA A 89 -15.65 6.30 -1.58
C ALA A 89 -14.89 4.96 -1.63
N TRP A 90 -13.74 4.87 -0.96
CA TRP A 90 -12.97 3.64 -0.88
C TRP A 90 -13.70 2.58 -0.05
N LYS A 91 -14.22 2.95 1.12
CA LYS A 91 -15.03 2.06 1.96
C LYS A 91 -16.24 1.49 1.21
N LYS A 92 -16.95 2.33 0.44
CA LYS A 92 -18.06 1.88 -0.41
C LYS A 92 -17.60 0.84 -1.44
N LEU A 93 -16.45 1.05 -2.07
CA LEU A 93 -15.91 0.08 -3.02
C LEU A 93 -15.60 -1.27 -2.33
N MET A 94 -14.97 -1.26 -1.15
CA MET A 94 -14.66 -2.49 -0.41
C MET A 94 -15.91 -3.30 -0.10
N VAL A 95 -16.98 -2.63 0.36
CA VAL A 95 -18.29 -3.27 0.58
C VAL A 95 -18.87 -3.87 -0.71
N LEU A 96 -18.80 -3.14 -1.82
CA LEU A 96 -19.34 -3.61 -3.11
C LEU A 96 -18.58 -4.81 -3.67
N THR A 97 -17.27 -4.89 -3.44
CA THR A 97 -16.42 -5.97 -3.96
C THR A 97 -16.33 -7.17 -3.00
N GLY A 98 -16.91 -7.09 -1.80
CA GLY A 98 -16.83 -8.14 -0.79
C GLY A 98 -15.41 -8.37 -0.25
N LEU A 99 -14.58 -7.31 -0.21
CA LEU A 99 -13.16 -7.33 0.16
C LEU A 99 -12.86 -6.58 1.46
#